data_AF-A0A1I3LT06-F1
#
_entry.id   AF-A0A1I3LT06-F1
#
_cell.length_a   1.000
_cell.length_b   1.000
_cell.length_c   1.000
_cell.angle_alpha   90.00
_cell.angle_beta   90.00
_cell.angle_gamma   90.00
#
_symmetry.space_group_name_H-M   'P 1'
#
loop_
_entity.id
_entity.type
_entity.pdbx_description
1 polymer ?
#
loop_
_entity_poly.entity_id
_entity_poly.type
_entity_poly.pdbx_seq_one_letter_code
_entity_poly.pdbx_strand_id
1 'polypeptide(L)'
;MNKELGQVSQSQLYMLFTQYLFTTMLGFRLTALVTEAGFSSWIPLLIGAICGLAITYVSFRVAIKRPTAFFATYGKYIVGKWLHYPLISIMIFTSLFSAAFVLRELQDFLVEVYLPETPDWAVTALISICIAYAVRSGVHAIFRCAQGIFFLTILGMLMIPVFVVRDMNFQMTIAFFQHIQQDKRYSSS
;
A
#
# COMPACT_ATOMS: atom_id res chain seq x y z
N MET A 1 11.39 31.32 19.84
CA MET A 1 11.79 31.01 18.46
C MET A 1 10.98 29.80 17.99
N ASN A 2 9.76 30.04 17.52
CA ASN A 2 8.86 28.98 17.03
C ASN A 2 9.35 28.57 15.65
N LYS A 3 10.16 27.51 15.57
CA LYS A 3 10.39 26.84 14.28
C LYS A 3 9.06 26.21 13.89
N GLU A 4 8.45 26.73 12.84
CA GLU A 4 7.41 26.04 12.09
C GLU A 4 7.99 24.70 11.63
N LEU A 5 7.77 23.66 12.44
CA LEU A 5 7.89 22.27 12.00
C LEU A 5 6.94 22.17 10.81
N GLY A 6 7.50 22.13 9.60
CA GLY A 6 6.74 22.18 8.36
C GLY A 6 5.56 21.21 8.43
N GLN A 7 4.35 21.77 8.39
CA GLN A 7 3.14 21.00 8.63
C GLN A 7 2.82 20.21 7.37
N VAL A 8 2.91 18.88 7.46
CA VAL A 8 2.32 17.99 6.45
C VAL A 8 0.80 18.05 6.63
N SER A 9 0.08 18.38 5.56
CA SER A 9 -1.39 18.46 5.61
C SER A 9 -2.00 17.08 5.83
N GLN A 10 -3.14 17.02 6.54
CA GLN A 10 -3.90 15.77 6.71
C GLN A 10 -4.27 15.14 5.36
N SER A 11 -4.55 15.95 4.35
CA SER A 11 -4.83 15.47 2.99
C SER A 11 -3.61 14.84 2.33
N GLN A 12 -2.41 15.40 2.53
CA GLN A 12 -1.16 14.83 2.01
C GLN A 12 -0.84 13.50 2.68
N LEU A 13 -1.11 13.38 3.98
CA LEU A 13 -0.98 12.13 4.71
C LEU A 13 -1.92 11.06 4.14
N TYR A 14 -3.20 11.40 3.97
CA TYR A 14 -4.18 10.51 3.37
C TYR A 14 -3.77 10.07 1.97
N MET A 15 -3.38 10.99 1.09
CA MET A 15 -2.98 10.68 -0.29
C MET A 15 -1.79 9.73 -0.36
N LEU A 16 -0.76 9.93 0.48
CA LEU A 16 0.39 9.04 0.52
C LEU A 16 0.01 7.63 0.98
N PHE A 17 -0.76 7.51 2.08
CA PHE A 17 -1.14 6.20 2.60
C PHE A 17 -2.09 5.45 1.67
N THR A 18 -3.06 6.14 1.08
CA THR A 18 -3.95 5.53 0.08
C THR A 18 -3.14 5.05 -1.12
N GLN A 19 -2.17 5.82 -1.60
CA GLN A 19 -1.29 5.40 -2.68
C GLN A 19 -0.48 4.15 -2.31
N TYR A 20 0.13 4.13 -1.12
CA TYR A 20 0.88 2.98 -0.64
C TYR A 20 0.02 1.71 -0.58
N LEU A 21 -1.19 1.80 -0.01
CA LEU A 21 -2.12 0.68 0.07
C LEU A 21 -2.61 0.23 -1.32
N PHE A 22 -2.92 1.19 -2.18
CA PHE A 22 -3.41 0.94 -3.53
C PHE A 22 -2.36 0.21 -4.39
N THR A 23 -1.12 0.72 -4.43
CA THR A 23 -0.04 0.11 -5.22
C THR A 23 0.32 -1.28 -4.70
N THR A 24 0.43 -1.46 -3.38
CA THR A 24 0.79 -2.77 -2.82
C THR A 24 -0.30 -3.82 -3.02
N MET A 25 -1.58 -3.43 -2.91
CA MET A 25 -2.69 -4.34 -3.17
C MET A 25 -2.80 -4.66 -4.67
N LEU A 26 -3.00 -3.64 -5.52
CA LEU A 26 -3.25 -3.87 -6.94
C LEU A 26 -2.04 -4.40 -7.69
N GLY A 27 -0.85 -3.87 -7.39
CA GLY A 27 0.37 -4.20 -8.13
C GLY A 27 0.81 -5.63 -7.92
N PHE A 28 0.67 -6.17 -6.70
CA PHE A 28 1.36 -7.41 -6.33
C PHE A 28 0.45 -8.46 -5.68
N ARG A 29 -0.73 -8.09 -5.18
CA ARG A 29 -1.60 -9.00 -4.42
C ARG A 29 -2.92 -9.32 -5.12
N LEU A 30 -3.37 -8.48 -6.04
CA LEU A 30 -4.64 -8.67 -6.72
C LEU A 30 -4.69 -9.97 -7.52
N THR A 31 -3.63 -10.32 -8.26
CA THR A 31 -3.60 -11.54 -9.07
C THR A 31 -3.81 -12.77 -8.22
N ALA A 32 -3.05 -12.93 -7.13
CA ALA A 32 -3.20 -14.04 -6.21
C ALA A 32 -4.61 -14.09 -5.59
N LEU A 33 -5.16 -12.92 -5.23
CA LEU A 33 -6.52 -12.85 -4.68
C LEU A 33 -7.58 -13.31 -5.68
N VAL A 34 -7.48 -12.87 -6.93
CA VAL A 34 -8.43 -13.22 -8.00
C VAL A 34 -8.30 -14.69 -8.38
N THR A 35 -7.10 -15.26 -8.39
CA THR A 35 -6.90 -16.68 -8.67
C THR A 35 -7.51 -17.59 -7.60
N GLU A 36 -7.42 -17.21 -6.33
CA GLU A 36 -7.95 -17.99 -5.20
C GLU A 36 -9.47 -17.81 -5.02
N ALA A 37 -9.95 -16.57 -5.05
CA ALA A 37 -11.33 -16.23 -4.70
C ALA A 37 -12.25 -16.01 -5.91
N GLY A 38 -11.71 -15.97 -7.13
CA GLY A 38 -12.46 -15.82 -8.37
C GLY A 38 -13.43 -14.64 -8.33
N PHE A 39 -14.71 -14.91 -8.58
CA PHE A 39 -15.79 -13.91 -8.55
C PHE A 39 -16.10 -13.36 -7.14
N SER A 40 -15.70 -14.05 -6.09
CA SER A 40 -15.92 -13.66 -4.70
C SER A 40 -14.76 -12.85 -4.10
N SER A 41 -13.76 -12.46 -4.91
CA SER A 41 -12.57 -11.72 -4.48
C SER A 41 -12.86 -10.39 -3.77
N TRP A 42 -14.01 -9.78 -4.02
CA TRP A 42 -14.42 -8.56 -3.36
C TRP A 42 -14.75 -8.77 -1.87
N ILE A 43 -15.17 -9.98 -1.45
CA ILE A 43 -15.51 -10.28 -0.05
C ILE A 43 -14.25 -10.28 0.84
N PRO A 44 -13.19 -11.07 0.54
CA PRO A 44 -11.94 -10.99 1.30
C PRO A 44 -11.32 -9.59 1.28
N LEU A 45 -11.46 -8.85 0.18
CA LEU A 45 -10.99 -7.47 0.09
C LEU A 45 -11.70 -6.56 1.09
N LEU A 46 -13.03 -6.64 1.21
CA LEU A 46 -13.79 -5.88 2.20
C LEU A 46 -13.46 -6.28 3.64
N ILE A 47 -13.32 -7.58 3.91
CA ILE A 47 -12.93 -8.08 5.24
C ILE A 47 -11.55 -7.53 5.61
N GLY A 48 -10.58 -7.61 4.69
CA GLY A 48 -9.24 -7.06 4.87
C GLY A 48 -9.27 -5.54 5.12
N ALA A 49 -10.11 -4.81 4.40
CA ALA A 49 -10.28 -3.37 4.59
C ALA A 49 -10.83 -3.03 5.98
N ILE A 50 -11.86 -3.74 6.45
CA ILE A 50 -12.45 -3.54 7.78
C ILE A 50 -11.42 -3.84 8.88
N CYS A 51 -10.71 -4.97 8.78
CA CYS A 51 -9.65 -5.33 9.72
C CYS A 51 -8.52 -4.29 9.73
N GLY A 52 -8.09 -3.83 8.55
CA GLY A 52 -7.07 -2.79 8.40
C GLY A 52 -7.49 -1.46 9.02
N LEU A 53 -8.74 -1.04 8.82
CA LEU A 53 -9.31 0.15 9.45
C LEU A 53 -9.38 0.02 10.97
N ALA A 54 -9.77 -1.14 11.50
CA ALA A 54 -9.81 -1.38 12.94
C ALA A 54 -8.42 -1.24 13.58
N ILE A 55 -7.39 -1.85 12.98
CA ILE A 55 -6.00 -1.75 13.43
C ILE A 55 -5.52 -0.29 13.37
N THR A 56 -5.76 0.37 12.23
CA THR A 56 -5.36 1.77 12.02
C THR A 56 -6.03 2.70 13.03
N TYR A 57 -7.31 2.47 13.34
CA TYR A 57 -8.04 3.23 14.34
C TYR A 57 -7.43 3.09 15.73
N VAL A 58 -7.08 1.87 16.15
CA VAL A 58 -6.38 1.63 17.43
C VAL A 58 -5.03 2.36 17.45
N SER A 59 -4.23 2.23 16.39
CA SER A 59 -2.94 2.93 16.26
C SER A 59 -3.10 4.45 16.33
N PHE A 60 -4.11 4.99 15.66
CA PHE A 60 -4.43 6.42 15.68
C PHE A 60 -4.83 6.91 17.08
N ARG A 61 -5.68 6.16 17.79
CA ARG A 61 -6.09 6.48 19.17
C ARG A 61 -4.91 6.45 20.13
N VAL A 62 -3.91 5.60 19.90
CA VAL A 62 -2.66 5.61 20.67
C VAL A 62 -1.81 6.83 20.32
N ALA A 63 -1.67 7.16 19.03
CA ALA A 63 -0.87 8.29 18.56
C ALA A 63 -1.39 9.64 19.10
N ILE A 64 -2.72 9.85 19.10
CA ILE A 64 -3.31 11.12 19.53
C ILE A 64 -3.18 11.37 21.04
N LYS A 65 -3.01 10.32 21.85
CA LYS A 65 -2.82 10.46 23.30
C LYS A 65 -1.50 11.17 23.63
N ARG A 66 -0.47 11.07 22.78
CA ARG A 66 0.83 11.75 22.96
C ARG A 66 1.43 12.18 21.61
N PRO A 67 0.91 13.27 21.02
CA PRO A 67 1.23 13.68 19.65
C PRO A 67 2.68 14.14 19.46
N THR A 68 3.39 14.50 20.53
CA THR A 68 4.76 15.04 20.47
C THR A 68 5.85 13.99 20.68
N ALA A 69 5.48 12.75 21.00
CA ALA A 69 6.45 11.72 21.39
C ALA A 69 6.44 10.56 20.40
N PHE A 70 7.55 10.38 19.67
CA PHE A 70 7.72 9.25 18.77
C PHE A 70 7.72 7.94 19.55
N PHE A 71 7.03 6.92 19.03
CA PHE A 71 6.87 5.65 19.70
C PHE A 71 8.21 4.99 20.06
N ALA A 72 9.25 5.14 19.22
CA ALA A 72 10.59 4.60 19.55
C ALA A 72 11.25 5.27 20.76
N THR A 73 10.87 6.49 21.12
CA THR A 73 11.42 7.21 22.27
C THR A 73 10.57 7.00 23.53
N TYR A 74 9.25 6.96 23.37
CA TYR A 74 8.30 6.94 24.48
C TYR A 74 7.73 5.55 24.80
N GLY A 75 7.77 4.60 23.88
CA GLY A 75 7.21 3.25 24.06
C GLY A 75 7.76 2.53 25.31
N LYS A 76 8.98 2.85 25.74
CA LYS A 76 9.60 2.35 26.99
C LYS A 76 8.79 2.64 28.24
N TYR A 77 7.96 3.69 28.25
CA TYR A 77 7.09 4.05 29.38
C TYR A 77 5.73 3.35 29.33
N ILE A 78 5.33 2.82 28.16
CA ILE A 78 4.07 2.09 27.98
C ILE A 78 4.30 0.61 28.25
N VAL A 79 5.31 0.03 27.62
CA VAL A 79 5.52 -1.43 27.56
C VAL A 79 6.68 -1.87 28.49
N GLY A 80 7.40 -0.92 29.08
CA GLY A 80 8.60 -1.18 29.88
C GLY A 80 9.89 -1.23 29.04
N LYS A 81 11.01 -0.80 29.63
CA LYS A 81 12.30 -0.70 28.93
C LYS A 81 12.75 -2.03 28.31
N TRP A 82 12.57 -3.13 29.02
CA TRP A 82 13.04 -4.45 28.61
C TRP A 82 12.33 -4.98 27.36
N LEU A 83 11.02 -4.76 27.26
CA LEU A 83 10.24 -5.20 26.10
C LEU A 83 10.27 -4.19 24.94
N HIS A 84 10.53 -2.91 25.25
CA HIS A 84 10.60 -1.84 24.27
C HIS A 84 11.79 -1.95 23.30
N TYR A 85 13.00 -2.27 23.78
CA TYR A 85 14.17 -2.36 22.90
C TYR A 85 14.05 -3.46 21.84
N PRO A 86 13.66 -4.71 22.17
CA PRO A 86 13.38 -5.73 21.16
C PRO A 86 12.29 -5.32 20.19
N LEU A 87 11.22 -4.69 20.68
CA LEU A 87 10.09 -4.28 19.85
C LEU A 87 10.47 -3.22 18.82
N ILE A 88 11.27 -2.21 19.21
CA ILE A 88 11.80 -1.23 18.25
C ILE A 88 12.78 -1.86 17.26
N SER A 89 13.62 -2.78 17.71
CA SER A 89 14.50 -3.54 16.83
C SER A 89 13.70 -4.28 15.76
N ILE A 90 12.67 -5.02 16.17
CA ILE A 90 11.75 -5.72 15.26
C ILE A 90 11.10 -4.73 14.29
N MET A 91 10.60 -3.59 14.76
CA MET A 91 9.99 -2.58 13.88
C MET A 91 10.96 -2.06 12.82
N ILE A 92 12.24 -1.84 13.17
CA ILE A 92 13.28 -1.41 12.22
C ILE A 92 13.54 -2.52 11.19
N PHE A 93 13.75 -3.76 11.65
CA PHE A 93 13.99 -4.88 10.75
C PHE A 93 12.80 -5.16 9.82
N THR A 94 11.57 -5.10 10.32
CA THR A 94 10.37 -5.29 9.48
C THR A 94 10.21 -4.16 8.48
N SER A 95 10.53 -2.92 8.86
CA SER A 95 10.50 -1.77 7.95
C SER A 95 11.55 -1.89 6.86
N LEU A 96 12.77 -2.31 7.22
CA LEU A 96 13.86 -2.54 6.26
C LEU A 96 13.56 -3.70 5.32
N PHE A 97 13.03 -4.80 5.85
CA PHE A 97 12.59 -5.95 5.06
C PHE A 97 11.48 -5.56 4.09
N SER A 98 10.47 -4.81 4.55
CA SER A 98 9.40 -4.31 3.69
C SER A 98 9.93 -3.40 2.58
N ALA A 99 10.87 -2.50 2.89
CA ALA A 99 11.49 -1.64 1.89
C ALA A 99 12.29 -2.43 0.84
N ALA A 100 13.06 -3.44 1.26
CA ALA A 100 13.79 -4.32 0.35
C ALA A 100 12.85 -5.16 -0.51
N PHE A 101 11.75 -5.65 0.07
CA PHE A 101 10.72 -6.39 -0.64
C PHE A 101 10.06 -5.55 -1.72
N VAL A 102 9.60 -4.34 -1.39
CA VAL A 102 9.00 -3.41 -2.38
C VAL A 102 10.00 -3.00 -3.47
N LEU A 103 11.28 -2.83 -3.12
CA LEU A 103 12.34 -2.56 -4.10
C LEU A 103 12.49 -3.72 -5.10
N ARG A 104 12.44 -4.96 -4.62
CA ARG A 104 12.55 -6.15 -5.47
C ARG A 104 11.35 -6.29 -6.41
N GLU A 105 10.14 -6.15 -5.88
CA GLU A 105 8.91 -6.17 -6.65
C GLU A 105 8.91 -5.11 -7.77
N LEU A 106 9.40 -3.89 -7.48
CA LEU A 106 9.54 -2.84 -8.48
C LEU A 106 10.62 -3.15 -9.52
N GLN A 107 11.74 -3.75 -9.11
CA GLN A 107 12.80 -4.19 -10.01
C GLN A 107 12.27 -5.25 -10.99
N ASP A 108 11.60 -6.29 -10.46
CA ASP A 108 11.08 -7.40 -11.25
C ASP A 108 10.05 -6.88 -12.27
N PHE A 109 9.14 -5.99 -11.85
CA PHE A 109 8.21 -5.31 -12.75
C PHE A 109 8.88 -4.50 -13.86
N LEU A 110 9.94 -3.74 -13.54
CA LEU A 110 10.65 -2.92 -14.52
C LEU A 110 11.42 -3.76 -15.55
N VAL A 111 12.08 -4.83 -15.10
CA VAL A 111 12.81 -5.74 -15.98
C VAL A 111 11.83 -6.47 -16.91
N GLU A 112 10.72 -6.98 -16.37
CA GLU A 112 9.74 -7.74 -17.15
C GLU A 112 9.03 -6.88 -18.21
N VAL A 113 8.62 -5.66 -17.86
CA VAL A 113 7.75 -4.83 -18.72
C VAL A 113 8.55 -3.90 -19.64
N TYR A 114 9.68 -3.34 -19.16
CA TYR A 114 10.34 -2.21 -19.83
C TYR A 114 11.79 -2.48 -20.21
N LEU A 115 12.55 -3.24 -19.40
CA LEU A 115 13.99 -3.44 -19.60
C LEU A 115 14.40 -4.93 -19.58
N PRO A 116 13.84 -5.79 -20.45
CA PRO A 116 14.07 -7.23 -20.39
C PRO A 116 15.51 -7.65 -20.66
N GLU A 117 16.29 -6.84 -21.39
CA GLU A 117 17.68 -7.12 -21.70
C GLU A 117 18.68 -6.51 -20.69
N THR A 118 18.20 -5.70 -19.73
CA THR A 118 19.09 -5.02 -18.77
C THR A 118 19.34 -5.91 -17.56
N PRO A 119 20.59 -6.05 -17.10
CA PRO A 119 20.88 -6.89 -15.94
C PRO A 119 20.28 -6.32 -14.65
N ASP A 120 19.73 -7.20 -13.82
CA ASP A 120 19.06 -6.89 -12.54
C ASP A 120 19.82 -5.86 -11.70
N TRP A 121 21.13 -6.08 -11.47
CA TRP A 121 21.94 -5.26 -10.58
C TRP A 121 21.99 -3.79 -11.02
N ALA A 122 21.94 -3.52 -12.33
CA ALA A 122 21.96 -2.16 -12.87
C ALA A 122 20.63 -1.46 -12.60
N VAL A 123 19.52 -2.17 -12.77
CA VAL A 123 18.16 -1.67 -12.45
C VAL A 123 18.03 -1.40 -10.95
N THR A 124 18.46 -2.34 -10.09
CA THR A 124 18.46 -2.15 -8.64
C THR A 124 19.29 -0.94 -8.22
N ALA A 125 20.48 -0.77 -8.79
CA ALA A 125 21.36 0.37 -8.49
C ALA A 125 20.70 1.71 -8.86
N LEU A 126 20.09 1.80 -10.05
CA LEU A 126 19.40 2.99 -10.51
C LEU A 126 18.23 3.37 -9.58
N ILE A 127 17.36 2.41 -9.26
CA ILE A 127 16.22 2.64 -8.37
C ILE A 127 16.70 3.04 -6.97
N SER A 128 17.75 2.39 -6.46
CA SER A 128 18.32 2.70 -5.14
C SER A 128 18.86 4.12 -5.07
N ILE A 129 19.52 4.61 -6.13
CA ILE A 129 19.99 6.00 -6.22
C ILE A 129 18.80 6.97 -6.19
N CYS A 130 17.74 6.69 -6.94
CA CYS A 130 16.52 7.49 -6.93
C CYS A 130 15.87 7.55 -5.54
N ILE A 131 15.79 6.42 -4.84
CA ILE A 131 15.26 6.35 -3.46
C ILE A 131 16.16 7.15 -2.52
N ALA A 132 17.49 7.00 -2.60
CA ALA A 132 18.42 7.74 -1.77
C ALA A 132 18.28 9.26 -1.98
N TYR A 133 18.09 9.70 -3.22
CA TYR A 133 17.84 11.11 -3.55
C TYR A 133 16.48 11.60 -3.03
N ALA A 134 15.42 10.78 -3.15
CA ALA A 134 14.10 11.11 -2.63
C ALA A 134 14.11 11.26 -1.10
N VAL A 135 14.77 10.35 -0.38
CA VAL A 135 14.94 10.42 1.08
C VAL A 135 15.76 11.64 1.48
N ARG A 136 16.84 11.96 0.74
CA ARG A 136 17.66 13.15 0.96
C ARG A 136 16.88 14.45 0.76
N SER A 137 15.91 14.47 -0.15
CA SER A 137 15.05 15.63 -0.43
C SER A 137 14.06 15.93 0.71
N GLY A 138 13.93 15.02 1.66
CA GLY A 138 13.14 15.21 2.88
C GLY A 138 11.66 14.89 2.72
N VAL A 139 10.99 14.82 3.87
CA VAL A 139 9.61 14.34 4.00
C VAL A 139 8.61 15.20 3.21
N HIS A 140 8.82 16.52 3.14
CA HIS A 140 7.95 17.41 2.37
C HIS A 140 7.96 17.14 0.87
N ALA A 141 9.14 16.84 0.30
CA ALA A 141 9.25 16.51 -1.11
C ALA A 141 8.45 15.23 -1.41
N ILE A 142 8.57 14.21 -0.56
CA ILE A 142 7.85 12.95 -0.69
C ILE A 142 6.33 13.18 -0.68
N PHE A 143 5.81 13.96 0.28
CA PHE A 143 4.37 14.25 0.34
C PHE A 143 3.85 15.04 -0.86
N ARG A 144 4.62 16.02 -1.37
CA ARG A 144 4.25 16.77 -2.57
C ARG A 144 4.26 15.91 -3.82
N CYS A 145 5.26 15.04 -3.97
CA CYS A 145 5.32 14.06 -5.06
C CYS A 145 4.14 13.10 -4.98
N ALA A 146 3.87 12.53 -3.80
CA ALA A 146 2.75 11.61 -3.59
C ALA A 146 1.40 12.25 -3.93
N GLN A 147 1.20 13.51 -3.56
CA GLN A 147 -0.01 14.26 -3.94
C GLN A 147 -0.15 14.39 -5.46
N GLY A 148 0.94 14.67 -6.20
CA GLY A 148 0.93 14.70 -7.66
C GLY A 148 0.60 13.34 -8.28
N ILE A 149 1.28 12.28 -7.83
CA ILE A 149 1.07 10.92 -8.33
C ILE A 149 -0.36 10.44 -8.00
N PHE A 150 -0.92 10.83 -6.86
CA PHE A 150 -2.29 10.47 -6.47
C PHE A 150 -3.33 10.91 -7.51
N PHE A 151 -3.24 12.14 -8.02
CA PHE A 151 -4.14 12.62 -9.07
C PHE A 151 -3.95 11.87 -10.39
N LEU A 152 -2.70 11.54 -10.75
CA LEU A 152 -2.40 10.71 -11.91
C LEU A 152 -2.99 9.30 -11.77
N THR A 153 -2.90 8.71 -10.57
CA THR A 153 -3.47 7.41 -10.28
C THR A 153 -4.99 7.41 -10.40
N ILE A 154 -5.68 8.43 -9.88
CA ILE A 154 -7.13 8.57 -10.05
C ILE A 154 -7.49 8.67 -11.53
N LEU A 155 -6.77 9.50 -12.28
CA LEU A 155 -7.01 9.66 -13.71
C LEU A 155 -6.82 8.32 -14.46
N GLY A 156 -5.74 7.60 -14.16
CA GLY A 156 -5.48 6.28 -14.72
C GLY A 156 -6.59 5.29 -14.38
N MET A 157 -7.04 5.26 -13.12
CA MET A 157 -8.12 4.38 -12.68
C MET A 157 -9.44 4.64 -13.38
N LEU A 158 -9.76 5.90 -13.69
CA LEU A 158 -10.96 6.25 -14.46
C LEU A 158 -10.83 5.88 -15.94
N MET A 159 -9.61 5.92 -16.49
CA MET A 159 -9.35 5.59 -17.89
C MET A 159 -9.31 4.08 -18.15
N ILE A 160 -8.75 3.28 -17.24
CA ILE A 160 -8.56 1.83 -17.44
C ILE A 160 -9.86 1.12 -17.87
N PRO A 161 -11.02 1.29 -17.20
CA PRO A 161 -12.26 0.64 -17.61
C PRO A 161 -12.72 1.04 -19.03
N VAL A 162 -12.47 2.29 -19.43
CA VAL A 162 -12.86 2.80 -20.76
C VAL A 162 -12.08 2.11 -21.88
N PHE A 163 -10.80 1.79 -21.64
CA PHE A 163 -9.99 1.02 -22.58
C PHE A 163 -10.35 -0.46 -22.55
N VAL A 164 -10.48 -1.04 -21.35
CA VAL A 164 -10.71 -2.49 -21.16
C VAL A 164 -12.10 -2.93 -21.61
N VAL A 165 -13.12 -2.06 -21.59
CA VAL A 165 -14.50 -2.44 -21.97
C VAL A 165 -14.60 -2.97 -23.40
N ARG A 166 -13.66 -2.56 -24.29
CA ARG A 166 -13.64 -3.02 -25.69
C ARG A 166 -13.22 -4.48 -25.82
N ASP A 167 -12.35 -4.94 -24.92
CA ASP A 167 -11.79 -6.30 -24.92
C ASP A 167 -12.50 -7.21 -23.89
N MET A 168 -13.52 -6.69 -23.21
CA MET A 168 -14.22 -7.41 -22.14
C MET A 168 -15.11 -8.52 -22.71
N ASN A 169 -14.83 -9.76 -22.34
CA ASN A 169 -15.68 -10.90 -22.70
C ASN A 169 -16.96 -10.89 -21.84
N PHE A 170 -18.05 -10.38 -22.41
CA PHE A 170 -19.36 -10.28 -21.76
C PHE A 170 -19.94 -11.64 -21.30
N GLN A 171 -19.47 -12.77 -21.83
CA GLN A 171 -19.91 -14.09 -21.35
C GLN A 171 -19.43 -14.37 -19.93
N MET A 172 -18.25 -13.85 -19.54
CA MET A 172 -17.73 -13.98 -18.18
C MET A 172 -18.58 -13.19 -17.17
N THR A 173 -19.19 -12.08 -17.59
CA THR A 173 -20.15 -11.32 -16.78
C THR A 173 -21.42 -12.13 -16.51
N ILE A 174 -21.87 -12.95 -17.45
CA ILE A 174 -23.02 -13.85 -17.25
C ILE A 174 -22.68 -14.93 -16.21
N ALA A 175 -21.47 -15.49 -16.27
CA ALA A 175 -20.99 -16.47 -15.29
C ALA A 175 -20.92 -15.90 -13.86
N PHE A 176 -20.55 -14.62 -13.70
CA PHE A 176 -20.62 -13.92 -12.42
C PHE A 176 -22.03 -13.91 -11.82
N PHE A 177 -23.04 -13.56 -12.63
CA PHE A 177 -24.43 -13.53 -12.19
C PHE A 177 -24.96 -14.93 -11.83
N GLN A 178 -24.55 -15.96 -12.58
CA GLN A 178 -24.91 -17.36 -12.28
C GLN A 178 -24.33 -17.83 -10.94
N HIS A 179 -23.07 -17.50 -10.65
CA HIS A 179 -22.44 -17.84 -9.38
C HIS A 179 -23.18 -17.21 -8.18
N ILE A 180 -23.59 -15.93 -8.29
CA ILE A 180 -24.38 -15.25 -7.25
C ILE A 180 -25.77 -15.89 -7.07
N GLN A 181 -26.41 -16.34 -8.15
CA GLN A 181 -27.71 -17.00 -8.09
C GLN A 181 -27.65 -18.42 -7.49
N GLN A 182 -26.56 -19.16 -7.71
CA GLN A 182 -26.37 -20.48 -7.11
C GLN A 182 -26.15 -20.41 -5.60
N ASP A 183 -25.36 -19.46 -5.11
CA ASP A 183 -25.11 -19.25 -3.68
C ASP A 183 -26.42 -18.96 -2.90
N LYS A 184 -27.28 -18.12 -3.46
CA LYS A 184 -28.62 -17.86 -2.90
C LYS A 184 -29.52 -19.09 -2.84
N ARG A 185 -29.33 -20.07 -3.72
CA ARG A 185 -30.18 -21.27 -3.83
C ARG A 185 -29.81 -22.33 -2.78
N TYR A 186 -28.54 -22.38 -2.35
CA TYR A 186 -28.07 -23.27 -1.28
C TYR A 186 -28.33 -22.72 0.13
N SER A 187 -28.45 -21.40 0.30
CA SER A 187 -28.80 -20.78 1.58
C SER A 187 -30.29 -20.89 1.95
N SER A 188 -31.15 -21.38 1.04
CA SER A 188 -32.60 -21.47 1.21
C SER A 188 -33.13 -22.90 1.39
N SER A 189 -32.25 -23.89 1.52
CA SER A 189 -32.54 -25.31 1.79
C SER A 189 -31.91 -25.74 3.10
#